data_AF-A0A8N4EVM5-F1
#
_entry.id   AF-A0A8N4EVM5-F1
#
_cell.length_a   1.000
_cell.length_b   1.000
_cell.length_c   1.000
_cell.angle_alpha   90.00
_cell.angle_beta   90.00
_cell.angle_gamma   90.00
#
_symmetry.space_group_name_H-M   'P 1'
#
loop_
_entity.id
_entity.type
_entity.pdbx_description
1 polymer ?
#
loop_
_entity_poly.entity_id
_entity_poly.type
_entity_poly.pdbx_seq_one_letter_code
_entity_poly.pdbx_strand_id
1 'polypeptide(L)'
;MRCSISPRVGRWMIGMNQSKWKLEKREIFQDLAPLLWNSYGTIAALLQEIVSIYPYLSPPTLSPGASNRVCNALALLQCVASHPDTRIHFLNAHIPLYLYPFLNTTSKTRPFEYLRLTSLGVIGALVKVDDTEVIGFLLQTEIIPLCLRTMEMGSELSKTVATFIVQKILLDDVGLRYICATADRFYAVGQVLGSMVTSLAEQPSTRLLKHIIRCYQRLSEHPRACDSLKNCLPDMLKDGTFNNCLRDDPGTREWLQQLQDNVSGAKRVANLHARLDHMMGN
;
A
#
# COMPACT_ATOMS: atom_id res chain seq x y z
N MET A 1 -26.39 24.50 14.21
CA MET A 1 -26.69 24.65 12.77
C MET A 1 -26.70 23.26 12.14
N ARG A 2 -27.88 22.76 11.75
CA ARG A 2 -27.97 21.47 11.04
C ARG A 2 -27.68 21.73 9.56
N CYS A 3 -26.51 21.33 9.07
CA CYS A 3 -26.25 21.28 7.64
C CYS A 3 -27.10 20.17 7.04
N SER A 4 -28.22 20.55 6.44
CA SER A 4 -29.09 19.66 5.66
C SER A 4 -28.33 19.22 4.41
N ILE A 5 -27.74 18.03 4.43
CA ILE A 5 -27.19 17.38 3.24
C ILE A 5 -28.32 17.26 2.22
N SER A 6 -28.13 17.79 1.01
CA SER A 6 -29.12 17.76 -0.07
C SER A 6 -29.64 16.33 -0.29
N PRO A 7 -30.98 16.12 -0.38
CA PRO A 7 -31.58 14.79 -0.63
C PRO A 7 -31.12 14.11 -1.92
N ARG A 8 -30.41 14.84 -2.80
CA ARG A 8 -29.73 14.28 -3.97
C ARG A 8 -28.50 13.47 -3.58
N VAL A 9 -27.66 13.96 -2.67
CA VAL A 9 -26.46 13.23 -2.18
C VAL A 9 -26.88 11.97 -1.42
N GLY A 10 -27.98 12.04 -0.65
CA GLY A 10 -28.57 10.89 0.04
C GLY A 10 -28.99 9.74 -0.87
N ARG A 11 -29.52 10.05 -2.07
CA ARG A 11 -29.91 9.04 -3.08
C ARG A 11 -28.72 8.47 -3.86
N TRP A 12 -27.61 9.21 -3.97
CA TRP A 12 -26.37 8.70 -4.57
C TRP A 12 -25.70 7.62 -3.69
N MET A 13 -25.86 7.68 -2.37
CA MET A 13 -25.16 6.79 -1.42
C MET A 13 -25.77 5.39 -1.25
N ILE A 14 -27.02 5.15 -1.69
CA ILE A 14 -27.77 3.90 -1.37
C ILE A 14 -27.56 2.79 -2.44
N GLY A 15 -26.93 3.07 -3.58
CA GLY A 15 -26.86 2.14 -4.74
C GLY A 15 -25.49 1.67 -5.19
N MET A 16 -24.42 1.80 -4.40
CA MET A 16 -23.04 1.65 -4.89
C MET A 16 -22.52 0.20 -4.80
N ASN A 17 -22.76 -0.59 -5.87
CA ASN A 17 -22.05 -1.85 -6.12
C ASN A 17 -20.83 -1.58 -7.03
N GLN A 18 -19.60 -1.84 -6.54
CA GLN A 18 -18.32 -1.40 -7.12
C GLN A 18 -18.09 -1.79 -8.59
N SER A 19 -18.71 -2.87 -9.09
CA SER A 19 -18.46 -3.40 -10.43
C SER A 19 -19.15 -2.62 -11.55
N LYS A 20 -20.27 -1.95 -11.26
CA LYS A 20 -21.09 -1.25 -12.28
C LYS A 20 -20.68 0.22 -12.49
N TRP A 21 -19.87 0.77 -11.57
CA TRP A 21 -19.47 2.18 -11.55
C TRP A 21 -18.34 2.57 -12.53
N LYS A 22 -17.56 1.59 -13.03
CA LYS A 22 -16.35 1.86 -13.83
C LYS A 22 -16.60 2.20 -15.31
N LEU A 23 -17.75 1.83 -15.90
CA LEU A 23 -17.96 1.94 -17.34
C LEU A 23 -18.86 3.09 -17.81
N GLU A 24 -19.86 3.53 -17.02
CA GLU A 24 -20.90 4.43 -17.56
C GLU A 24 -20.68 5.93 -17.35
N LYS A 25 -19.67 6.38 -16.56
CA LYS A 25 -19.54 7.81 -16.18
C LYS A 25 -18.09 8.33 -16.09
N ARG A 26 -17.27 8.06 -17.11
CA ARG A 26 -15.85 8.47 -17.15
C ARG A 26 -15.63 10.00 -17.15
N GLU A 27 -16.50 10.78 -17.79
CA GLU A 27 -16.35 12.24 -17.90
C GLU A 27 -16.70 12.97 -16.60
N ILE A 28 -17.78 12.56 -15.92
CA ILE A 28 -18.16 13.11 -14.59
C ILE A 28 -17.07 12.86 -13.54
N PHE A 29 -16.24 11.81 -13.73
CA PHE A 29 -15.19 11.44 -12.80
C PHE A 29 -13.95 12.32 -12.88
N GLN A 30 -13.67 12.97 -14.01
CA GLN A 30 -12.52 13.87 -14.12
C GLN A 30 -12.74 15.12 -13.26
N ASP A 31 -13.94 15.72 -13.31
CA ASP A 31 -14.22 16.95 -12.55
C ASP A 31 -14.72 16.70 -11.12
N LEU A 32 -15.06 15.46 -10.75
CA LEU A 32 -15.65 15.17 -9.43
C LEU A 32 -14.72 15.56 -8.28
N ALA A 33 -13.42 15.26 -8.37
CA ALA A 33 -12.49 15.56 -7.29
C ALA A 33 -12.33 17.08 -7.06
N PRO A 34 -12.04 17.91 -8.09
CA PRO A 34 -12.08 19.37 -7.95
C PRO A 34 -13.42 19.90 -7.44
N LEU A 35 -14.55 19.36 -7.90
CA LEU A 35 -15.88 19.78 -7.41
C LEU A 35 -16.07 19.47 -5.93
N LEU A 36 -15.67 18.29 -5.46
CA LEU A 36 -15.73 17.91 -4.04
C LEU A 36 -14.82 18.79 -3.17
N TRP A 37 -13.62 19.12 -3.67
CA TRP A 37 -12.65 19.93 -2.94
C TRP A 37 -13.08 21.39 -2.82
N ASN A 38 -13.54 21.98 -3.92
CA ASN A 38 -13.88 23.41 -3.98
C ASN A 38 -15.31 23.72 -3.50
N SER A 39 -16.16 22.70 -3.31
CA SER A 39 -17.50 22.87 -2.76
C SER A 39 -17.45 23.14 -1.26
N TYR A 40 -18.09 24.25 -0.85
CA TYR A 40 -18.07 24.73 0.53
C TYR A 40 -18.58 23.66 1.51
N GLY A 41 -17.76 23.35 2.51
CA GLY A 41 -18.11 22.40 3.59
C GLY A 41 -18.14 20.93 3.18
N THR A 42 -17.88 20.57 1.92
CA THR A 42 -17.94 19.16 1.47
C THR A 42 -16.85 18.30 2.11
N ILE A 43 -15.58 18.73 2.08
CA ILE A 43 -14.48 17.99 2.76
C ILE A 43 -14.72 17.91 4.28
N ALA A 44 -15.19 19.00 4.89
CA ALA A 44 -15.53 19.01 6.32
C ALA A 44 -16.64 18.01 6.66
N ALA A 45 -17.68 17.89 5.81
CA ALA A 45 -18.72 16.88 5.99
C ALA A 45 -18.18 15.46 5.86
N LEU A 46 -17.29 15.18 4.90
CA LEU A 46 -16.64 13.87 4.75
C LEU A 46 -15.76 13.54 5.97
N LEU A 47 -15.03 14.51 6.51
CA LEU A 47 -14.26 14.34 7.75
C LEU A 47 -15.16 14.10 8.95
N GLN A 48 -16.33 14.76 9.01
CA GLN A 48 -17.31 14.53 10.07
C GLN A 48 -17.85 13.09 10.05
N GLU A 49 -18.06 12.50 8.86
CA GLU A 49 -18.41 11.08 8.72
C GLU A 49 -17.32 10.18 9.31
N ILE A 50 -16.04 10.47 9.05
CA ILE A 50 -14.90 9.72 9.62
C ILE A 50 -14.87 9.83 11.15
N VAL A 51 -14.88 11.05 11.69
CA VAL A 51 -14.75 11.29 13.13
C VAL A 51 -15.95 10.72 13.89
N SER A 52 -17.14 10.69 13.28
CA SER A 52 -18.33 10.09 13.90
C SER A 52 -18.17 8.60 14.22
N ILE A 53 -17.22 7.92 13.58
CA ILE A 53 -16.97 6.49 13.77
C ILE A 53 -16.00 6.21 14.92
N TYR A 54 -15.18 7.17 15.33
CA TYR A 54 -14.14 6.97 16.35
C TYR A 54 -14.62 6.36 17.66
N PRO A 55 -15.79 6.74 18.22
CA PRO A 55 -16.30 6.12 19.46
C PRO A 55 -16.58 4.61 19.34
N TYR A 56 -16.79 4.09 18.12
CA TYR A 56 -17.11 2.68 17.88
C TYR A 56 -15.88 1.82 17.56
N LEU A 57 -14.67 2.42 17.53
CA LEU A 57 -13.43 1.70 17.31
C LEU A 57 -12.94 0.99 18.58
N SER A 58 -13.16 1.61 19.75
CA SER A 58 -12.79 1.09 21.06
C SER A 58 -13.84 1.51 22.11
N PRO A 59 -14.69 0.58 22.58
CA PRO A 59 -14.76 -0.84 22.23
C PRO A 59 -15.24 -1.08 20.79
N PRO A 60 -14.86 -2.21 20.15
CA PRO A 60 -15.10 -2.45 18.73
C PRO A 60 -16.57 -2.82 18.43
N THR A 61 -17.43 -1.81 18.43
CA THR A 61 -18.90 -1.93 18.33
C THR A 61 -19.46 -1.43 17.00
N LEU A 62 -18.60 -1.27 15.99
CA LEU A 62 -18.97 -0.79 14.67
C LEU A 62 -20.00 -1.68 13.97
N SER A 63 -21.17 -1.11 13.67
CA SER A 63 -22.23 -1.82 12.94
C SER A 63 -21.95 -1.88 11.43
N PRO A 64 -22.51 -2.88 10.70
CA PRO A 64 -22.39 -2.95 9.24
C PRO A 64 -22.90 -1.70 8.52
N GLY A 65 -24.01 -1.11 8.98
CA GLY A 65 -24.59 0.11 8.39
C GLY A 65 -23.68 1.33 8.57
N ALA A 66 -23.09 1.50 9.75
CA ALA A 66 -22.14 2.58 10.02
C ALA A 66 -20.85 2.42 9.21
N SER A 67 -20.32 1.19 9.12
CA SER A 67 -19.16 0.87 8.28
C SER A 67 -19.40 1.20 6.80
N ASN A 68 -20.53 0.77 6.23
CA ASN A 68 -20.86 1.09 4.84
C ASN A 68 -20.96 2.60 4.59
N ARG A 69 -21.58 3.35 5.51
CA ARG A 69 -21.72 4.81 5.40
C ARG A 69 -20.37 5.52 5.37
N VAL A 70 -19.48 5.22 6.32
CA VAL A 70 -18.14 5.84 6.33
C VAL A 70 -17.30 5.38 5.14
N CYS A 71 -17.40 4.12 4.70
CA CYS A 71 -16.69 3.64 3.51
C CYS A 71 -17.11 4.37 2.22
N ASN A 72 -18.38 4.78 2.10
CA ASN A 72 -18.81 5.65 1.00
C ASN A 72 -18.11 7.01 1.05
N ALA A 73 -17.96 7.61 2.24
CA ALA A 73 -17.21 8.86 2.40
C ALA A 73 -15.72 8.67 2.07
N LEU A 74 -15.11 7.56 2.50
CA LEU A 74 -13.74 7.19 2.15
C LEU A 74 -13.54 7.01 0.65
N ALA A 75 -14.50 6.44 -0.07
CA ALA A 75 -14.43 6.30 -1.53
C ALA A 75 -14.41 7.67 -2.24
N LEU A 76 -15.13 8.66 -1.73
CA LEU A 76 -15.07 10.04 -2.25
C LEU A 76 -13.72 10.69 -1.94
N LEU A 77 -13.17 10.49 -0.74
CA LEU A 77 -11.83 10.96 -0.39
C LEU A 77 -10.74 10.26 -1.22
N GLN A 78 -10.93 8.99 -1.59
CA GLN A 78 -10.05 8.29 -2.52
C GLN A 78 -10.05 8.96 -3.90
N CYS A 79 -11.20 9.43 -4.38
CA CYS A 79 -11.28 10.19 -5.63
C CYS A 79 -10.45 11.47 -5.54
N VAL A 80 -10.62 12.25 -4.47
CA VAL A 80 -9.85 13.47 -4.19
C VAL A 80 -8.35 13.19 -4.09
N ALA A 81 -7.95 12.11 -3.41
CA ALA A 81 -6.55 11.71 -3.29
C ALA A 81 -5.93 11.29 -4.63
N SER A 82 -6.72 10.71 -5.53
CA SER A 82 -6.23 10.24 -6.83
C SER A 82 -6.05 11.35 -7.88
N HIS A 83 -6.76 12.48 -7.75
CA HIS A 83 -6.79 13.52 -8.78
C HIS A 83 -5.59 14.48 -8.65
N PRO A 84 -4.88 14.80 -9.74
CA PRO A 84 -3.68 15.65 -9.70
C PRO A 84 -3.94 17.02 -9.05
N ASP A 85 -5.04 17.68 -9.40
CA ASP A 85 -5.34 19.04 -8.92
C ASP A 85 -5.69 19.12 -7.43
N THR A 86 -6.06 18.00 -6.79
CA THR A 86 -6.50 18.00 -5.39
C THR A 86 -5.58 17.21 -4.47
N ARG A 87 -4.72 16.34 -5.01
CA ARG A 87 -3.86 15.43 -4.23
C ARG A 87 -2.96 16.16 -3.25
N ILE A 88 -2.23 17.18 -3.71
CA ILE A 88 -1.30 17.93 -2.85
C ILE A 88 -2.08 18.73 -1.80
N HIS A 89 -3.23 19.29 -2.15
CA HIS A 89 -4.08 19.96 -1.16
C HIS A 89 -4.64 18.99 -0.11
N PHE A 90 -5.02 17.78 -0.52
CA PHE A 90 -5.45 16.70 0.36
C PHE A 90 -4.34 16.28 1.33
N LEU A 91 -3.10 16.19 0.83
CA LEU A 91 -1.90 15.88 1.62
C LEU A 91 -1.59 17.01 2.62
N ASN A 92 -1.54 18.26 2.15
CA ASN A 92 -1.24 19.44 2.96
C ASN A 92 -2.31 19.71 4.03
N ALA A 93 -3.56 19.30 3.78
CA ALA A 93 -4.62 19.33 4.78
C ALA A 93 -4.51 18.20 5.83
N HIS A 94 -3.49 17.33 5.75
CA HIS A 94 -3.24 16.21 6.66
C HIS A 94 -4.44 15.24 6.79
N ILE A 95 -5.31 15.18 5.78
CA ILE A 95 -6.50 14.32 5.77
C ILE A 95 -6.14 12.82 5.95
N PRO A 96 -5.04 12.27 5.39
CA PRO A 96 -4.68 10.87 5.63
C PRO A 96 -4.59 10.47 7.10
N LEU A 97 -4.22 11.39 8.00
CA LEU A 97 -4.06 11.11 9.43
C LEU A 97 -5.39 10.72 10.10
N TYR A 98 -6.52 11.22 9.59
CA TYR A 98 -7.85 10.83 10.08
C TYR A 98 -8.17 9.35 9.83
N LEU A 99 -7.43 8.68 8.95
CA LEU A 99 -7.64 7.28 8.60
C LEU A 99 -6.82 6.32 9.46
N TYR A 100 -5.80 6.81 10.16
CA TYR A 100 -4.88 5.95 10.91
C TYR A 100 -5.55 5.22 12.08
N PRO A 101 -6.51 5.83 12.82
CA PRO A 101 -7.29 5.11 13.81
C PRO A 101 -8.01 3.87 13.22
N PHE A 102 -8.46 3.93 11.96
CA PHE A 102 -9.09 2.80 11.29
C PHE A 102 -8.09 1.68 10.98
N LEU A 103 -6.91 2.04 10.46
CA LEU A 103 -5.82 1.09 10.17
C LEU A 103 -5.26 0.43 11.44
N ASN A 104 -5.35 1.10 12.58
CA ASN A 104 -4.88 0.59 13.87
C ASN A 104 -5.80 -0.48 14.50
N THR A 105 -7.03 -0.62 13.99
CA THR A 105 -8.02 -1.59 14.53
C THR A 105 -7.61 -3.04 14.29
N THR A 106 -7.92 -3.93 15.26
CA THR A 106 -7.55 -5.35 15.21
C THR A 106 -8.74 -6.30 15.08
N SER A 107 -9.98 -5.80 15.23
CA SER A 107 -11.19 -6.60 15.12
C SER A 107 -11.32 -7.23 13.72
N LYS A 108 -11.55 -8.54 13.67
CA LYS A 108 -11.67 -9.32 12.43
C LYS A 108 -13.11 -9.41 11.89
N THR A 109 -14.06 -8.68 12.47
CA THR A 109 -15.44 -8.68 11.95
C THR A 109 -15.50 -7.99 10.59
N ARG A 110 -16.45 -8.41 9.76
CA ARG A 110 -16.63 -7.87 8.39
C ARG A 110 -16.69 -6.34 8.32
N PRO A 111 -17.38 -5.61 9.22
CA PRO A 111 -17.39 -4.15 9.23
C PRO A 111 -16.01 -3.51 9.39
N PHE A 112 -15.13 -4.10 10.21
CA PHE A 112 -13.79 -3.60 10.46
C PHE A 112 -12.80 -3.97 9.34
N GLU A 113 -12.89 -5.19 8.79
CA GLU A 113 -12.11 -5.56 7.59
C GLU A 113 -12.43 -4.64 6.41
N TYR A 114 -13.71 -4.35 6.17
CA TYR A 114 -14.12 -3.45 5.09
C TYR A 114 -13.65 -2.01 5.32
N LEU A 115 -13.72 -1.53 6.57
CA LEU A 115 -13.22 -0.21 6.95
C LEU A 115 -11.72 -0.07 6.69
N ARG A 116 -10.91 -1.05 7.13
CA ARG A 116 -9.46 -1.06 6.90
C ARG A 116 -9.13 -1.10 5.41
N LEU A 117 -9.76 -2.00 4.65
CA LEU A 117 -9.52 -2.13 3.21
C LEU A 117 -9.81 -0.82 2.47
N THR A 118 -10.94 -0.16 2.79
CA THR A 118 -11.31 1.10 2.15
C THR A 118 -10.36 2.23 2.53
N SER A 119 -9.92 2.28 3.79
CA SER A 119 -8.92 3.25 4.27
C SER A 119 -7.56 3.06 3.58
N LEU A 120 -7.10 1.83 3.44
CA LEU A 120 -5.90 1.49 2.65
C LEU A 120 -6.05 1.88 1.19
N GLY A 121 -7.27 1.80 0.63
CA GLY A 121 -7.57 2.25 -0.72
C GLY A 121 -7.27 3.75 -0.95
N VAL A 122 -7.55 4.59 0.05
CA VAL A 122 -7.22 6.03 0.01
C VAL A 122 -5.70 6.23 0.02
N ILE A 123 -4.98 5.57 0.92
CA ILE A 123 -3.50 5.65 0.99
C ILE A 123 -2.86 5.09 -0.29
N GLY A 124 -3.38 3.97 -0.78
CA GLY A 124 -2.97 3.34 -2.04
C GLY A 124 -3.17 4.25 -3.25
N ALA A 125 -4.19 5.10 -3.26
CA ALA A 125 -4.40 6.10 -4.31
C ALA A 125 -3.34 7.21 -4.29
N LEU A 126 -2.89 7.65 -3.10
CA LEU A 126 -1.84 8.65 -2.95
C LEU A 126 -0.50 8.16 -3.49
N VAL A 127 -0.07 6.96 -3.09
CA VAL A 127 1.18 6.33 -3.56
C VAL A 127 1.08 5.81 -5.01
N LYS A 128 -0.12 5.90 -5.59
CA LYS A 128 -0.47 5.78 -7.02
C LYS A 128 0.63 6.23 -7.98
N VAL A 129 0.94 7.50 -7.79
CA VAL A 129 1.52 8.39 -8.81
C VAL A 129 3.02 8.55 -8.71
N ASP A 130 3.68 7.76 -7.85
CA ASP A 130 5.13 7.76 -7.68
C ASP A 130 5.70 9.15 -7.34
N ASP A 131 4.99 9.88 -6.47
CA ASP A 131 5.36 11.22 -6.01
C ASP A 131 6.15 11.16 -4.70
N THR A 132 7.41 11.61 -4.73
CA THR A 132 8.33 11.60 -3.57
C THR A 132 7.82 12.48 -2.42
N GLU A 133 7.06 13.54 -2.67
CA GLU A 133 6.48 14.39 -1.60
C GLU A 133 5.47 13.59 -0.77
N VAL A 134 4.63 12.80 -1.44
CA VAL A 134 3.68 11.87 -0.80
C VAL A 134 4.43 10.84 0.05
N ILE A 135 5.52 10.26 -0.49
CA ILE A 135 6.35 9.31 0.27
C ILE A 135 6.95 9.99 1.51
N GLY A 136 7.51 11.19 1.36
CA GLY A 136 8.06 11.97 2.48
C GLY A 136 7.05 12.19 3.60
N PHE A 137 5.83 12.63 3.27
CA PHE A 137 4.74 12.79 4.24
C PHE A 137 4.40 11.48 4.97
N LEU A 138 4.27 10.39 4.22
CA LEU A 138 3.89 9.08 4.77
C LEU A 138 4.96 8.50 5.72
N LEU A 139 6.23 8.75 5.43
CA LEU A 139 7.34 8.35 6.29
C LEU A 139 7.36 9.13 7.62
N GLN A 140 7.07 10.44 7.57
CA GLN A 140 7.02 11.29 8.77
C GLN A 140 5.85 10.95 9.71
N THR A 141 4.84 10.26 9.19
CA THR A 141 3.58 10.00 9.90
C THR A 141 3.42 8.53 10.31
N GLU A 142 4.46 7.71 10.17
CA GLU A 142 4.48 6.31 10.61
C GLU A 142 3.47 5.38 9.89
N ILE A 143 3.28 5.52 8.58
CA ILE A 143 2.41 4.59 7.82
C ILE A 143 2.94 3.15 7.80
N ILE A 144 4.27 2.97 7.86
CA ILE A 144 4.92 1.67 7.67
C ILE A 144 4.47 0.66 8.76
N PRO A 145 4.55 0.97 10.07
CA PRO A 145 4.02 0.08 11.11
C PRO A 145 2.55 -0.33 10.91
N LEU A 146 1.70 0.58 10.45
CA LEU A 146 0.27 0.30 10.19
C LEU A 146 0.10 -0.68 9.02
N CYS A 147 0.89 -0.50 7.95
CA CYS A 147 0.89 -1.40 6.80
C CYS A 147 1.45 -2.78 7.18
N LEU A 148 2.55 -2.84 7.92
CA LEU A 148 3.16 -4.11 8.37
C LEU A 148 2.19 -4.93 9.22
N ARG A 149 1.47 -4.30 10.16
CA ARG A 149 0.43 -4.99 10.94
C ARG A 149 -0.69 -5.54 10.06
N THR A 150 -1.12 -4.78 9.06
CA THR A 150 -2.15 -5.23 8.11
C THR A 150 -1.64 -6.40 7.26
N MET A 151 -0.39 -6.33 6.80
CA MET A 151 0.27 -7.38 6.03
C MET A 151 0.35 -8.70 6.82
N GLU A 152 0.56 -8.64 8.13
CA GLU A 152 0.61 -9.80 9.00
C GLU A 152 -0.79 -10.39 9.25
N MET A 153 -1.75 -9.56 9.66
CA MET A 153 -3.02 -10.03 10.25
C MET A 153 -4.30 -9.83 9.40
N GLY A 154 -4.23 -9.07 8.30
CA GLY A 154 -5.40 -8.71 7.50
C GLY A 154 -5.92 -9.83 6.59
N SER A 155 -7.10 -9.60 5.99
CA SER A 155 -7.58 -10.40 4.85
C SER A 155 -6.63 -10.34 3.65
N GLU A 156 -6.69 -11.32 2.75
CA GLU A 156 -5.84 -11.39 1.55
C GLU A 156 -5.84 -10.08 0.74
N LEU A 157 -7.02 -9.47 0.55
CA LEU A 157 -7.16 -8.18 -0.14
C LEU A 157 -6.44 -7.05 0.62
N SER A 158 -6.63 -6.97 1.94
CA SER A 158 -5.96 -5.96 2.77
C SER A 158 -4.44 -6.15 2.79
N LYS A 159 -3.97 -7.41 2.85
CA LYS A 159 -2.54 -7.74 2.72
C LYS A 159 -1.98 -7.28 1.38
N THR A 160 -2.72 -7.51 0.29
CA THR A 160 -2.32 -7.10 -1.05
C THR A 160 -2.17 -5.57 -1.15
N VAL A 161 -3.16 -4.80 -0.68
CA VAL A 161 -3.10 -3.34 -0.74
C VAL A 161 -2.03 -2.78 0.19
N ALA A 162 -1.87 -3.31 1.40
CA ALA A 162 -0.82 -2.88 2.33
C ALA A 162 0.59 -3.19 1.80
N THR A 163 0.80 -4.37 1.21
CA THR A 163 2.07 -4.73 0.56
C THR A 163 2.34 -3.84 -0.65
N PHE A 164 1.32 -3.48 -1.43
CA PHE A 164 1.45 -2.52 -2.51
C PHE A 164 1.89 -1.13 -2.03
N ILE A 165 1.37 -0.64 -0.90
CA ILE A 165 1.80 0.64 -0.31
C ILE A 165 3.26 0.57 0.12
N VAL A 166 3.66 -0.49 0.84
CA VAL A 166 5.06 -0.70 1.25
C VAL A 166 5.98 -0.84 0.03
N GLN A 167 5.54 -1.53 -1.01
CA GLN A 167 6.27 -1.61 -2.28
C GLN A 167 6.49 -0.22 -2.87
N LYS A 168 5.46 0.62 -2.97
CA LYS A 168 5.60 1.98 -3.53
C LYS A 168 6.57 2.83 -2.72
N ILE A 169 6.53 2.72 -1.38
CA ILE A 169 7.52 3.36 -0.51
C ILE A 169 8.94 2.86 -0.79
N LEU A 170 9.14 1.54 -0.92
CA LEU A 170 10.45 0.97 -1.23
C LEU A 170 10.98 1.36 -2.61
N LEU A 171 10.10 1.55 -3.59
CA LEU A 171 10.50 1.95 -4.94
C LEU A 171 11.10 3.36 -4.97
N ASP A 172 10.63 4.26 -4.11
CA ASP A 172 11.22 5.59 -3.93
C ASP A 172 12.54 5.52 -3.15
N ASP A 173 13.54 6.32 -3.58
CA ASP A 173 14.87 6.32 -2.96
C ASP A 173 14.87 6.82 -1.51
N VAL A 174 13.99 7.76 -1.16
CA VAL A 174 13.83 8.26 0.23
C VAL A 174 13.25 7.16 1.10
N GLY A 175 12.23 6.45 0.60
CA GLY A 175 11.62 5.32 1.31
C GLY A 175 12.57 4.14 1.49
N LEU A 176 13.33 3.76 0.46
CA LEU A 176 14.35 2.71 0.56
C LEU A 176 15.41 3.07 1.61
N ARG A 177 15.96 4.30 1.56
CA ARG A 177 16.94 4.77 2.54
C ARG A 177 16.36 4.79 3.95
N TYR A 178 15.10 5.19 4.12
CA TYR A 178 14.43 5.21 5.42
C TYR A 178 14.32 3.82 6.04
N ILE A 179 13.87 2.83 5.26
CA ILE A 179 13.71 1.43 5.70
C ILE A 179 15.07 0.81 6.01
N CYS A 180 16.07 1.04 5.16
CA CYS A 180 17.42 0.51 5.34
C CYS A 180 18.33 1.36 6.25
N ALA A 181 17.79 2.41 6.88
CA ALA A 181 18.57 3.31 7.74
C ALA A 181 19.10 2.59 8.99
N THR A 182 18.26 1.75 9.59
CA THR A 182 18.52 1.02 10.84
C THR A 182 18.21 -0.46 10.66
N ALA A 183 18.85 -1.31 11.45
CA ALA A 183 18.59 -2.75 11.46
C ALA A 183 17.12 -3.03 11.84
N ASP A 184 16.59 -2.36 12.87
CA ASP A 184 15.22 -2.57 13.36
C ASP A 184 14.17 -2.37 12.27
N ARG A 185 14.27 -1.28 11.50
CA ARG A 185 13.34 -1.00 10.40
C ARG A 185 13.44 -2.05 9.29
N PHE A 186 14.66 -2.43 8.92
CA PHE A 186 14.90 -3.45 7.90
C PHE A 186 14.33 -4.81 8.33
N TYR A 187 14.65 -5.26 9.55
CA TYR A 187 14.18 -6.55 10.06
C TYR A 187 12.68 -6.57 10.32
N ALA A 188 12.06 -5.46 10.74
CA ALA A 188 10.60 -5.37 10.85
C ALA A 188 9.90 -5.64 9.50
N VAL A 189 10.41 -5.05 8.40
CA VAL A 189 9.88 -5.30 7.06
C VAL A 189 10.21 -6.73 6.60
N GLY A 190 11.46 -7.16 6.78
CA GLY A 190 11.93 -8.49 6.36
C GLY A 190 11.19 -9.64 7.04
N GLN A 191 10.93 -9.54 8.35
CA GLN A 191 10.21 -10.57 9.11
C GLN A 191 8.77 -10.73 8.61
N VAL A 192 8.05 -9.63 8.40
CA VAL A 192 6.67 -9.68 7.91
C VAL A 192 6.62 -10.23 6.48
N LEU A 193 7.50 -9.78 5.58
CA LEU A 193 7.61 -10.33 4.23
C LEU A 193 7.94 -11.82 4.26
N GLY A 194 8.87 -12.26 5.12
CA GLY A 194 9.24 -13.67 5.28
C GLY A 194 8.07 -14.53 5.74
N SER A 195 7.34 -14.09 6.78
CA SER A 195 6.14 -14.78 7.26
C SER A 195 5.07 -14.93 6.16
N MET A 196 4.87 -13.87 5.35
CA MET A 196 3.94 -13.92 4.23
C MET A 196 4.38 -14.88 3.12
N VAL A 197 5.69 -14.98 2.84
CA VAL A 197 6.22 -16.00 1.91
C VAL A 197 5.89 -17.40 2.40
N THR A 198 6.09 -17.69 3.69
CA THR A 198 5.73 -18.98 4.28
C THR A 198 4.24 -19.28 4.11
N SER A 199 3.35 -18.32 4.41
CA SER A 199 1.90 -18.50 4.21
C SER A 199 1.52 -18.75 2.75
N LEU A 200 2.26 -18.18 1.80
CA LEU A 200 2.00 -18.34 0.37
C LEU A 200 2.36 -19.72 -0.19
N ALA A 201 3.21 -20.53 0.48
CA ALA A 201 3.38 -21.94 0.09
C ALA A 201 2.08 -22.72 0.26
N GLU A 202 1.41 -22.49 1.39
CA GLU A 202 0.21 -23.23 1.76
C GLU A 202 -1.01 -22.71 1.00
N GLN A 203 -1.12 -21.39 0.85
CA GLN A 203 -2.24 -20.72 0.19
C GLN A 203 -1.72 -19.73 -0.87
N PRO A 204 -1.49 -20.19 -2.11
CA PRO A 204 -0.92 -19.36 -3.15
C PRO A 204 -1.79 -18.17 -3.54
N SER A 205 -1.19 -16.99 -3.62
CA SER A 205 -1.79 -15.78 -4.20
C SER A 205 -0.78 -15.07 -5.09
N THR A 206 -0.99 -15.15 -6.40
CA THR A 206 -0.06 -14.59 -7.41
C THR A 206 0.07 -13.07 -7.30
N ARG A 207 -1.03 -12.38 -6.98
CA ARG A 207 -1.05 -10.92 -6.81
C ARG A 207 -0.21 -10.50 -5.60
N LEU A 208 -0.36 -11.19 -4.48
CA LEU A 208 0.39 -10.88 -3.27
C LEU A 208 1.88 -11.21 -3.45
N LEU A 209 2.18 -12.39 -4.01
CA LEU A 209 3.53 -12.83 -4.30
C LEU A 209 4.29 -11.83 -5.18
N LYS A 210 3.64 -11.28 -6.21
CA LYS A 210 4.22 -10.25 -7.08
C LYS A 210 4.72 -9.04 -6.30
N HIS A 211 3.93 -8.53 -5.37
CA HIS A 211 4.31 -7.38 -4.55
C HIS A 211 5.47 -7.72 -3.60
N ILE A 212 5.45 -8.91 -3.00
CA ILE A 212 6.52 -9.39 -2.11
C ILE A 212 7.85 -9.53 -2.86
N ILE A 213 7.86 -10.17 -4.03
CA ILE A 213 9.05 -10.32 -4.86
C ILE A 213 9.61 -8.94 -5.22
N ARG A 214 8.75 -7.99 -5.61
CA ARG A 214 9.20 -6.64 -5.95
C ARG A 214 9.78 -5.90 -4.74
N CYS A 215 9.26 -6.09 -3.54
CA CYS A 215 9.83 -5.53 -2.31
C CYS A 215 11.24 -6.08 -2.04
N TYR A 216 11.42 -7.41 -2.09
CA TYR A 216 12.73 -8.03 -1.88
C TYR A 216 13.73 -7.63 -2.97
N GLN A 217 13.32 -7.64 -4.23
CA GLN A 217 14.17 -7.22 -5.35
C GLN A 217 14.66 -5.78 -5.12
N ARG A 218 13.78 -4.85 -4.72
CA ARG A 218 14.17 -3.47 -4.44
C ARG A 218 15.09 -3.35 -3.22
N LEU A 219 14.82 -4.11 -2.15
CA LEU A 219 15.71 -4.17 -0.98
C LEU A 219 17.11 -4.67 -1.34
N SER A 220 17.22 -5.62 -2.28
CA SER A 220 18.51 -6.17 -2.72
C SER A 220 19.40 -5.17 -3.48
N GLU A 221 18.85 -4.03 -3.92
CA GLU A 221 19.61 -2.95 -4.56
C GLU A 221 20.34 -2.07 -3.52
N HIS A 222 19.92 -2.09 -2.25
CA HIS A 222 20.61 -1.36 -1.18
C HIS A 222 21.74 -2.21 -0.57
N PRO A 223 23.01 -1.76 -0.57
CA PRO A 223 24.16 -2.58 -0.21
C PRO A 223 24.04 -3.29 1.15
N ARG A 224 23.65 -2.56 2.21
CA ARG A 224 23.51 -3.14 3.56
C ARG A 224 22.37 -4.16 3.63
N ALA A 225 21.28 -3.91 2.93
CA ALA A 225 20.13 -4.80 2.93
C ALA A 225 20.42 -6.05 2.10
N CYS A 226 21.11 -5.92 0.98
CA CYS A 226 21.59 -7.02 0.16
C CYS A 226 22.49 -7.98 0.96
N ASP A 227 23.43 -7.44 1.74
CA ASP A 227 24.29 -8.25 2.61
C ASP A 227 23.49 -8.98 3.70
N SER A 228 22.48 -8.34 4.31
CA SER A 228 21.58 -9.01 5.25
C SER A 228 20.72 -10.10 4.57
N LEU A 229 20.21 -9.84 3.36
CA LEU A 229 19.36 -10.76 2.60
C LEU A 229 20.06 -12.07 2.24
N LYS A 230 21.39 -12.09 2.13
CA LYS A 230 22.17 -13.34 1.97
C LYS A 230 21.87 -14.37 3.05
N ASN A 231 21.62 -13.90 4.27
CA ASN A 231 21.42 -14.76 5.44
C ASN A 231 19.94 -14.92 5.80
N CYS A 232 19.05 -14.04 5.34
CA CYS A 232 17.65 -14.03 5.77
C CYS A 232 16.61 -14.10 4.64
N LEU A 233 17.01 -14.22 3.37
CA LEU A 233 16.06 -14.44 2.27
C LEU A 233 15.40 -15.83 2.42
N PRO A 234 14.06 -15.93 2.42
CA PRO A 234 13.35 -17.21 2.52
C PRO A 234 13.75 -18.20 1.42
N ASP A 235 13.99 -19.46 1.78
CA ASP A 235 14.46 -20.49 0.83
C ASP A 235 13.44 -20.82 -0.26
N MET A 236 12.15 -20.61 0.03
CA MET A 236 11.04 -20.78 -0.93
C MET A 236 11.14 -19.81 -2.13
N LEU A 237 11.87 -18.70 -1.98
CA LEU A 237 12.19 -17.79 -3.08
C LEU A 237 13.43 -18.23 -3.87
N LYS A 238 14.11 -19.32 -3.47
CA LYS A 238 15.33 -19.85 -4.09
C LYS A 238 15.12 -21.25 -4.71
N ASP A 239 14.30 -22.09 -4.09
CA ASP A 239 14.15 -23.52 -4.42
C ASP A 239 13.14 -23.84 -5.53
N GLY A 240 12.50 -22.83 -6.10
CA GLY A 240 11.50 -23.00 -7.17
C GLY A 240 10.08 -23.31 -6.69
N THR A 241 9.79 -23.21 -5.38
CA THR A 241 8.45 -23.38 -4.79
C THR A 241 7.36 -22.64 -5.58
N PHE A 242 7.65 -21.41 -6.03
CA PHE A 242 6.68 -20.55 -6.71
C PHE A 242 6.71 -20.62 -8.24
N ASN A 243 7.46 -21.54 -8.86
CA ASN A 243 7.59 -21.61 -10.33
C ASN A 243 6.23 -21.72 -11.04
N ASN A 244 5.31 -22.52 -10.48
CA ASN A 244 3.95 -22.66 -11.03
C ASN A 244 3.14 -21.36 -10.93
N CYS A 245 3.32 -20.59 -9.85
CA CYS A 245 2.63 -19.31 -9.63
C CYS A 245 3.11 -18.21 -10.58
N LEU A 246 4.35 -18.33 -11.07
CA LEU A 246 5.03 -17.32 -11.89
C LEU A 246 5.03 -17.65 -13.39
N ARG A 247 4.45 -18.78 -13.79
CA ARG A 247 4.48 -19.26 -15.18
C ARG A 247 3.95 -18.22 -16.18
N ASP A 248 2.87 -17.54 -15.81
CA ASP A 248 2.17 -16.58 -16.67
C ASP A 248 2.52 -15.11 -16.37
N ASP A 249 3.51 -14.85 -15.50
CA ASP A 249 3.99 -13.50 -15.18
C ASP A 249 5.51 -13.39 -15.38
N PRO A 250 5.98 -13.24 -16.64
CA PRO A 250 7.41 -13.19 -16.94
C PRO A 250 8.12 -12.01 -16.27
N GLY A 251 7.41 -10.89 -16.04
CA GLY A 251 7.98 -9.72 -15.37
C GLY A 251 8.32 -10.01 -13.90
N THR A 252 7.43 -10.70 -13.19
CA THR A 252 7.68 -11.09 -11.79
C THR A 252 8.79 -12.16 -11.70
N ARG A 253 8.86 -13.06 -12.68
CA ARG A 253 9.94 -14.06 -12.76
C ARG A 253 11.31 -13.40 -12.95
N GLU A 254 11.40 -12.38 -13.81
CA GLU A 254 12.61 -11.59 -14.01
C GLU A 254 13.05 -10.87 -12.73
N TRP A 255 12.11 -10.29 -11.98
CA TRP A 255 12.43 -9.67 -10.69
C TRP A 255 12.96 -10.68 -9.66
N LEU A 256 12.42 -11.90 -9.65
CA LEU A 256 12.92 -12.97 -8.78
C LEU A 256 14.35 -13.39 -9.17
N GLN A 257 14.63 -13.53 -10.46
CA GLN A 257 15.97 -13.83 -10.96
C GLN A 257 16.97 -12.74 -10.55
N GLN A 258 16.63 -11.47 -10.77
CA GLN A 258 17.49 -10.34 -10.39
C GLN A 258 17.75 -10.29 -8.88
N LEU A 259 16.75 -10.60 -8.05
CA LEU A 259 16.92 -10.72 -6.62
C LEU A 259 17.93 -11.81 -6.26
N GLN A 260 17.79 -13.00 -6.84
CA GLN A 260 18.70 -14.13 -6.62
C GLN A 260 20.13 -13.80 -7.06
N ASP A 261 20.30 -13.14 -8.21
CA ASP A 261 21.60 -12.74 -8.74
C ASP A 261 22.29 -11.69 -7.86
N ASN A 262 21.52 -10.71 -7.36
CA ASN A 262 22.02 -9.67 -6.46
C ASN A 262 22.52 -10.29 -5.14
N VAL A 263 21.73 -11.19 -4.56
CA VAL A 263 22.06 -11.85 -3.28
C VAL A 263 23.22 -12.83 -3.42
N SER A 264 23.28 -13.58 -4.53
CA SER A 264 24.37 -14.54 -4.80
C SER A 264 25.72 -13.86 -5.14
N GLY A 265 25.72 -12.54 -5.37
CA GLY A 265 26.94 -11.77 -5.66
C GLY A 265 27.44 -11.87 -7.10
N ALA A 266 26.66 -12.45 -8.02
CA ALA A 266 27.05 -12.65 -9.42
C ALA A 266 27.44 -11.32 -10.12
N LYS A 267 26.73 -10.23 -9.83
CA LYS A 267 27.05 -8.88 -10.36
C LYS A 267 28.35 -8.29 -9.79
N ARG A 268 28.75 -8.65 -8.57
CA ARG A 268 30.03 -8.21 -7.98
C ARG A 268 31.20 -8.92 -8.66
N VAL A 269 31.06 -10.21 -8.95
CA VAL A 269 32.09 -11.02 -9.63
C VAL A 269 32.27 -10.59 -11.09
N ALA A 270 31.18 -10.31 -11.81
CA ALA A 270 31.23 -9.80 -13.19
C ALA A 270 31.87 -8.40 -13.29
N ASN A 271 31.55 -7.48 -12.37
CA ASN A 271 32.17 -6.15 -12.34
C ASN A 271 33.64 -6.18 -11.86
N LEU A 272 34.01 -7.14 -11.01
CA LEU A 272 35.41 -7.36 -10.62
C LEU A 272 36.23 -7.94 -11.78
N HIS A 273 35.69 -8.90 -12.54
CA HIS A 273 36.32 -9.42 -13.76
C HIS A 273 36.49 -8.31 -14.80
N ALA A 274 35.44 -7.55 -15.12
CA ALA A 274 35.54 -6.45 -16.08
C ALA A 274 36.55 -5.36 -15.67
N ARG A 275 36.70 -5.08 -14.36
CA ARG A 275 37.72 -4.15 -13.85
C ARG A 275 39.13 -4.73 -13.85
N LEU A 276 39.28 -6.04 -13.59
CA LEU A 276 40.57 -6.74 -13.66
C LEU A 276 41.04 -6.87 -15.11
N ASP A 277 40.16 -7.18 -16.05
CA ASP A 277 40.46 -7.24 -17.49
C ASP A 277 40.89 -5.86 -18.02
N HIS A 278 40.28 -4.78 -17.52
CA HIS A 278 40.72 -3.41 -17.84
C HIS A 278 42.05 -3.02 -17.17
N MET A 279 42.41 -3.62 -16.03
CA MET A 279 43.69 -3.35 -15.34
C MET A 279 44.85 -4.21 -15.86
N MET A 280 44.57 -5.38 -16.44
CA MET A 280 45.58 -6.28 -17.03
C MET A 280 45.77 -6.08 -18.54
N GLY A 281 44.97 -5.22 -19.17
CA GLY A 281 45.14 -4.76 -20.54
C GLY A 281 45.97 -3.48 -20.62
N ASN A 282 47.27 -3.57 -20.34
CA ASN A 282 48.31 -2.64 -20.83
C ASN A 282 49.68 -3.32 -20.79
#